data_AF-A0A7J4RS53-F1
#
_entry.id   AF-A0A7J4RS53-F1
#
_cell.length_a   1.000
_cell.length_b   1.000
_cell.length_c   1.000
_cell.angle_alpha   90.00
_cell.angle_beta   90.00
_cell.angle_gamma   90.00
#
_symmetry.space_group_name_H-M   'P 1'
#
loop_
_entity.id
_entity.type
_entity.pdbx_description
1 polymer ?
#
loop_
_entity_poly.entity_id
_entity_poly.type
_entity_poly.pdbx_seq_one_letter_code
_entity_poly.pdbx_strand_id
1 'polypeptide(L)'
;MKILGFLVIAFVTIMLLPPAFGAISEKTGLKKDFTIETSGYDFEVETVANFEINDVKLSREDKKLTFDITSSLDNNFAEILIPINLIDGDLTLFVNGEEIFPQIRKNDKISFIVLEFNGTGHNTMEIMGTTYLPEFSSYTLLVIGAAFSFMFVSRKFKKF
;
A
#
# COMPACT_ATOMS: atom_id res chain seq x y z
N MET A 1 -28.45 -51.48 -2.45
CA MET A 1 -26.98 -51.41 -2.35
C MET A 1 -26.34 -50.23 -3.09
N LYS A 2 -26.83 -49.80 -4.27
CA LYS A 2 -26.20 -48.72 -5.06
C LYS A 2 -26.18 -47.33 -4.38
N ILE A 3 -27.28 -46.93 -3.75
CA ILE A 3 -27.39 -45.65 -3.01
C ILE A 3 -26.51 -45.63 -1.75
N LEU A 4 -26.40 -46.77 -1.05
CA LEU A 4 -25.57 -46.86 0.15
C LEU A 4 -24.08 -46.75 -0.20
N GLY A 5 -23.65 -47.36 -1.31
CA GLY A 5 -22.27 -47.20 -1.81
C GLY A 5 -21.95 -45.75 -2.20
N PHE A 6 -22.90 -45.06 -2.83
CA PHE A 6 -22.75 -43.64 -3.18
C PHE A 6 -22.63 -42.74 -1.94
N LEU A 7 -23.43 -42.98 -0.90
CA LEU A 7 -23.34 -42.23 0.37
C LEU A 7 -22.02 -42.43 1.09
N VAL A 8 -21.48 -43.66 1.09
CA VAL A 8 -20.18 -43.96 1.70
C VAL A 8 -19.06 -43.24 0.96
N ILE A 9 -19.09 -43.23 -0.38
CA ILE A 9 -18.09 -42.52 -1.20
C ILE A 9 -18.16 -41.01 -0.96
N ALA A 10 -19.36 -40.43 -0.94
CA ALA A 10 -19.56 -39.00 -0.67
C ALA A 10 -19.03 -38.59 0.72
N PHE A 11 -19.21 -39.44 1.73
CA PHE A 11 -18.73 -39.19 3.08
C PHE A 11 -17.20 -39.24 3.18
N VAL A 12 -16.56 -40.22 2.51
CA VAL A 12 -15.10 -40.34 2.45
C VAL A 12 -14.48 -39.14 1.73
N THR A 13 -15.11 -38.65 0.65
CA THR A 13 -14.61 -37.45 -0.05
C THR A 13 -14.64 -36.19 0.82
N ILE A 14 -15.61 -36.04 1.71
CA ILE A 14 -15.69 -34.89 2.62
C ILE A 14 -14.60 -34.96 3.71
N MET A 15 -14.22 -36.16 4.17
CA MET A 15 -13.15 -36.34 5.16
C MET A 15 -11.73 -36.17 4.59
N LEU A 16 -11.55 -36.34 3.28
CA LEU A 16 -10.26 -36.10 2.59
C LEU A 16 -10.03 -34.63 2.24
N LEU A 17 -11.06 -33.79 2.32
CA LEU A 17 -10.86 -32.36 2.22
C LEU A 17 -10.17 -31.90 3.50
N PRO A 18 -8.97 -31.29 3.42
CA PRO A 18 -8.40 -30.65 4.60
C PRO A 18 -9.46 -29.67 5.11
N PRO A 19 -9.70 -29.63 6.43
CA PRO A 19 -10.61 -28.65 6.95
C PRO A 19 -10.09 -27.27 6.54
N ALA A 20 -10.91 -26.51 5.81
CA ALA A 20 -10.72 -25.08 5.65
C ALA A 20 -11.01 -24.40 6.99
N PHE A 21 -10.25 -24.78 8.03
CA PHE A 21 -10.14 -23.97 9.23
C PHE A 21 -9.57 -22.65 8.75
N GLY A 22 -10.39 -21.61 8.80
CA GLY A 22 -9.88 -20.25 8.77
C GLY A 22 -8.79 -20.18 9.82
N ALA A 23 -7.55 -20.05 9.37
CA ALA A 23 -6.43 -19.74 10.22
C ALA A 23 -6.76 -18.37 10.82
N ILE A 24 -7.35 -18.39 12.01
CA ILE A 24 -7.38 -17.24 12.89
C ILE A 24 -5.91 -16.93 13.15
N SER A 25 -5.46 -15.80 12.60
CA SER A 25 -4.10 -15.30 12.73
C SER A 25 -3.72 -15.30 14.21
N GLU A 26 -2.74 -16.13 14.59
CA GLU A 26 -2.08 -16.07 15.91
C GLU A 26 -1.36 -14.74 16.13
N LYS A 27 -1.30 -13.87 15.11
CA LYS A 27 -0.80 -12.51 15.19
C LYS A 27 -1.99 -11.57 15.36
N THR A 28 -2.32 -11.20 16.60
CA THR A 28 -3.25 -10.09 16.84
C THR A 28 -2.65 -8.83 16.24
N GLY A 29 -3.31 -8.27 15.21
CA GLY A 29 -2.85 -7.06 14.54
C GLY A 29 -3.20 -5.80 15.33
N LEU A 30 -2.20 -4.98 15.64
CA LEU A 30 -2.34 -3.61 16.12
C LEU A 30 -2.78 -2.75 14.94
N LYS A 31 -4.01 -2.24 14.97
CA LYS A 31 -4.49 -1.28 13.97
C LYS A 31 -4.05 0.14 14.36
N LYS A 32 -3.45 0.86 13.41
CA LYS A 32 -3.15 2.29 13.52
C LYS A 32 -3.38 3.01 12.20
N ASP A 33 -3.91 4.21 12.30
CA ASP A 33 -4.18 5.10 11.18
C ASP A 33 -3.29 6.35 11.33
N PHE A 34 -2.52 6.67 10.30
CA PHE A 34 -1.58 7.79 10.28
C PHE A 34 -2.05 8.85 9.29
N THR A 35 -2.30 10.07 9.78
CA THR A 35 -2.65 11.21 8.93
C THR A 35 -1.38 11.90 8.42
N ILE A 36 -1.19 11.86 7.10
CA ILE A 36 -0.09 12.52 6.41
C ILE A 36 -0.61 13.83 5.81
N GLU A 37 -0.24 14.95 6.43
CA GLU A 37 -0.61 16.28 5.95
C GLU A 37 0.39 16.79 4.92
N THR A 38 -0.06 17.03 3.69
CA THR A 38 0.82 17.53 2.63
C THR A 38 0.09 18.29 1.54
N SER A 39 0.71 19.36 1.04
CA SER A 39 0.14 20.22 -0.01
C SER A 39 -1.29 20.74 0.30
N GLY A 40 -1.65 20.87 1.58
CA GLY A 40 -2.98 21.33 2.02
C GLY A 40 -4.08 20.26 2.01
N TYR A 41 -3.70 18.98 1.91
CA TYR A 41 -4.59 17.83 1.99
C TYR A 41 -4.10 16.84 3.04
N ASP A 42 -5.04 16.05 3.55
CA ASP A 42 -4.79 15.02 4.54
C ASP A 42 -4.99 13.65 3.89
N PHE A 43 -4.02 12.76 4.07
CA PHE A 43 -4.05 11.40 3.54
C PHE A 43 -3.92 10.41 4.69
N GLU A 44 -4.84 9.45 4.76
CA GLU A 44 -4.86 8.43 5.80
C GLU A 44 -4.12 7.18 5.32
N VAL A 45 -3.04 6.82 6.01
CA VAL A 45 -2.31 5.56 5.82
C VAL A 45 -2.74 4.61 6.93
N GLU A 46 -3.49 3.57 6.59
CA GLU A 46 -3.95 2.57 7.55
C GLU A 46 -2.97 1.41 7.63
N THR A 47 -2.73 0.91 8.83
CA THR A 47 -1.80 -0.19 9.10
C THR A 47 -2.41 -1.20 10.06
N VAL A 48 -2.14 -2.47 9.83
CA VAL A 48 -2.42 -3.57 10.76
C VAL A 48 -1.16 -4.42 10.87
N ALA A 49 -0.50 -4.44 12.04
CA ALA A 49 0.78 -5.12 12.21
C ALA A 49 0.87 -5.89 13.52
N ASN A 50 1.70 -6.93 13.59
CA ASN A 50 1.99 -7.63 14.85
C ASN A 50 3.12 -6.98 15.68
N PHE A 51 3.49 -5.75 15.34
CA PHE A 51 4.52 -4.93 15.96
C PHE A 51 4.04 -3.48 16.07
N GLU A 52 4.74 -2.66 16.85
CA GLU A 52 4.40 -1.25 17.03
C GLU A 52 4.95 -0.42 15.87
N ILE A 53 4.08 0.34 15.19
CA ILE A 53 4.49 1.42 14.29
C ILE A 53 4.37 2.72 15.07
N ASN A 54 5.51 3.35 15.35
CA ASN A 54 5.60 4.54 16.18
C ASN A 54 5.19 5.81 15.41
N ASP A 55 5.68 5.94 14.17
CA ASP A 55 5.50 7.14 13.34
C ASP A 55 5.62 6.81 11.84
N VAL A 56 5.06 7.67 10.99
CA VAL A 56 5.14 7.59 9.53
C VAL A 56 5.47 8.96 8.95
N LYS A 57 6.61 9.07 8.27
CA LYS A 57 7.10 10.33 7.69
C LYS A 57 7.11 10.28 6.17
N LEU A 58 6.64 11.35 5.55
CA LEU A 58 6.67 11.53 4.09
C LEU A 58 7.90 12.35 3.67
N SER A 59 8.72 11.80 2.76
CA SER A 59 9.67 12.55 1.94
C SER A 59 9.07 12.83 0.57
N ARG A 60 8.84 14.11 0.26
CA ARG A 60 8.25 14.54 -1.03
C ARG A 60 9.22 14.35 -2.20
N GLU A 61 10.50 14.59 -1.97
CA GLU A 61 11.55 14.50 -3.01
C GLU A 61 11.77 13.04 -3.41
N ASP A 62 11.84 12.15 -2.42
CA ASP A 62 12.06 10.72 -2.64
C ASP A 62 10.77 9.94 -2.91
N LYS A 63 9.61 10.60 -2.78
CA LYS A 63 8.27 9.98 -2.91
C LYS A 63 8.13 8.77 -1.99
N LYS A 64 8.59 8.95 -0.75
CA LYS A 64 8.87 7.87 0.20
C LYS A 64 8.08 8.06 1.49
N LEU A 65 7.49 6.98 1.98
CA LEU A 65 6.99 6.86 3.35
C LEU A 65 8.00 6.07 4.18
N THR A 66 8.44 6.65 5.30
CA THR A 66 9.35 6.00 6.25
C THR A 66 8.59 5.71 7.54
N PHE A 67 8.52 4.43 7.91
CA PHE A 67 7.85 3.90 9.09
C PHE A 67 8.90 3.62 10.17
N ASP A 68 8.72 4.21 11.35
CA ASP A 68 9.50 3.92 12.55
C ASP A 68 8.84 2.77 13.31
N ILE A 69 9.54 1.65 13.49
CA ILE A 69 8.98 0.39 13.96
C ILE A 69 9.71 -0.08 15.22
N THR A 70 8.95 -0.52 16.22
CA THR A 70 9.47 -1.28 17.36
C THR A 70 8.85 -2.68 17.37
N SER A 71 9.67 -3.71 17.25
CA SER A 71 9.22 -5.10 17.33
C SER A 71 9.81 -5.84 18.52
N SER A 72 9.00 -6.70 19.14
CA SER A 72 9.42 -7.67 20.16
C SER A 72 9.53 -9.09 19.61
N LEU A 73 9.21 -9.30 18.34
CA LEU A 73 9.16 -10.60 17.67
C LEU A 73 10.09 -10.60 16.46
N ASP A 74 10.64 -11.77 16.13
CA ASP A 74 11.43 -11.91 14.92
C ASP A 74 10.51 -11.98 13.69
N ASN A 75 9.41 -12.72 13.74
CA ASN A 75 8.51 -12.97 12.61
C ASN A 75 7.47 -11.86 12.39
N ASN A 76 7.92 -10.71 11.93
CA ASN A 76 7.06 -9.54 11.72
C ASN A 76 6.14 -9.72 10.51
N PHE A 77 4.91 -9.19 10.62
CA PHE A 77 3.90 -9.18 9.59
C PHE A 77 3.10 -7.88 9.65
N ALA A 78 2.87 -7.27 8.49
CA ALA A 78 2.04 -6.08 8.39
C ALA A 78 1.21 -6.06 7.11
N GLU A 79 0.04 -5.45 7.25
CA GLU A 79 -0.84 -5.00 6.18
C GLU A 79 -0.85 -3.48 6.19
N ILE A 80 -0.67 -2.85 5.03
CA ILE A 80 -0.59 -1.39 4.88
C ILE A 80 -1.47 -0.97 3.71
N LEU A 81 -2.35 0.00 3.93
CA LEU A 81 -3.17 0.65 2.92
C LEU A 81 -2.64 2.07 2.70
N ILE A 82 -2.19 2.35 1.49
CA ILE A 82 -1.67 3.68 1.11
C ILE A 82 -2.59 4.27 0.04
N PRO A 83 -3.11 5.50 0.21
CA PRO A 83 -3.88 6.17 -0.83
C PRO A 83 -3.04 6.38 -2.10
N ILE A 84 -3.56 5.98 -3.28
CA ILE A 84 -2.83 6.14 -4.55
C ILE A 84 -2.62 7.62 -4.93
N ASN A 85 -3.42 8.51 -4.36
CA ASN A 85 -3.28 9.94 -4.54
C ASN A 85 -2.20 10.55 -3.63
N LEU A 86 -1.57 9.77 -2.72
CA LEU A 86 -0.41 10.18 -1.92
C LEU A 86 0.91 9.79 -2.60
N ILE A 87 1.16 8.48 -2.74
CA ILE A 87 2.28 7.91 -3.51
C ILE A 87 1.77 6.73 -4.35
N ASP A 88 2.30 6.56 -5.57
CA ASP A 88 1.81 5.54 -6.51
C ASP A 88 2.86 5.09 -7.57
N GLY A 89 2.41 4.27 -8.53
CA GLY A 89 3.18 3.59 -9.57
C GLY A 89 3.90 2.36 -9.05
N ASP A 90 5.11 2.06 -9.51
CA ASP A 90 5.83 0.90 -8.99
C ASP A 90 6.31 1.20 -7.56
N LEU A 91 5.96 0.32 -6.62
CA LEU A 91 6.34 0.47 -5.22
C LEU A 91 7.54 -0.41 -4.91
N THR A 92 8.58 0.19 -4.36
CA THR A 92 9.78 -0.50 -3.86
C THR A 92 9.82 -0.39 -2.34
N LEU A 93 10.14 -1.49 -1.66
CA LEU A 93 10.14 -1.54 -0.20
C LEU A 93 11.49 -1.96 0.35
N PHE A 94 11.88 -1.32 1.45
CA PHE A 94 13.09 -1.64 2.19
C PHE A 94 12.79 -1.81 3.67
N VAL A 95 13.50 -2.72 4.33
CA VAL A 95 13.57 -2.82 5.79
C VAL A 95 15.04 -2.75 6.18
N ASN A 96 15.39 -1.79 7.05
CA ASN A 96 16.77 -1.54 7.48
C ASN A 96 17.77 -1.36 6.31
N GLY A 97 17.31 -0.83 5.19
CA GLY A 97 18.11 -0.62 3.98
C GLY A 97 18.24 -1.85 3.06
N GLU A 98 17.67 -3.00 3.44
CA GLU A 98 17.58 -4.18 2.58
C GLU A 98 16.25 -4.20 1.83
N GLU A 99 16.30 -4.41 0.51
CA GLU A 99 15.10 -4.48 -0.32
C GLU A 99 14.31 -5.76 -0.04
N ILE A 100 12.99 -5.63 0.09
CA ILE A 100 12.07 -6.76 0.27
C ILE A 100 11.00 -6.76 -0.82
N PHE A 101 10.44 -7.95 -1.09
CA PHE A 101 9.46 -8.16 -2.15
C PHE A 101 8.09 -8.58 -1.59
N PRO A 102 7.27 -7.62 -1.12
CA PRO A 102 5.97 -7.91 -0.54
C PRO A 102 4.92 -8.27 -1.60
N GLN A 103 3.75 -8.72 -1.13
CA GLN A 103 2.57 -8.86 -1.98
C GLN A 103 1.87 -7.51 -2.08
N ILE A 104 1.74 -6.98 -3.30
CA ILE A 104 1.10 -5.68 -3.55
C ILE A 104 -0.13 -5.88 -4.43
N ARG A 105 -1.27 -5.38 -3.97
CA ARG A 105 -2.53 -5.32 -4.71
C ARG A 105 -2.97 -3.87 -4.81
N LYS A 106 -3.41 -3.43 -5.97
CA LYS A 106 -3.85 -2.04 -6.20
C LYS A 106 -5.27 -2.01 -6.75
N ASN A 107 -5.99 -0.95 -6.41
CA ASN A 107 -7.22 -0.54 -7.06
C ASN A 107 -7.18 0.98 -7.31
N ASP A 108 -8.28 1.55 -7.77
CA ASP A 108 -8.38 2.98 -8.14
C ASP A 108 -8.32 3.95 -6.94
N LYS A 109 -8.08 3.48 -5.72
CA LYS A 109 -8.06 4.30 -4.49
C LYS A 109 -6.87 4.02 -3.60
N ILE A 110 -6.47 2.76 -3.47
CA ILE A 110 -5.45 2.32 -2.51
C ILE A 110 -4.45 1.35 -3.14
N SER A 111 -3.24 1.39 -2.61
CA SER A 111 -2.27 0.30 -2.66
C SER A 111 -2.35 -0.49 -1.35
N PHE A 112 -2.73 -1.76 -1.44
CA PHE A 112 -2.75 -2.72 -0.34
C PHE A 112 -1.48 -3.57 -0.38
N ILE A 113 -0.69 -3.51 0.69
CA ILE A 113 0.60 -4.15 0.80
C ILE A 113 0.55 -5.14 1.96
N VAL A 114 0.98 -6.37 1.71
CA VAL A 114 1.16 -7.40 2.73
C VAL A 114 2.62 -7.84 2.73
N LEU A 115 3.27 -7.73 3.88
CA LEU A 115 4.71 -7.97 4.01
C LEU A 115 5.06 -8.76 5.25
N GLU A 116 6.23 -9.41 5.19
CA GLU A 116 6.89 -10.10 6.30
C GLU A 116 8.37 -9.73 6.31
N PHE A 117 8.96 -9.62 7.50
CA PHE A 117 10.40 -9.43 7.65
C PHE A 117 10.89 -9.99 9.00
N ASN A 118 12.20 -10.26 9.10
CA ASN A 118 12.83 -10.68 10.35
C ASN A 118 13.53 -9.50 11.04
N GLY A 119 13.47 -9.43 12.37
CA GLY A 119 14.16 -8.41 13.15
C GLY A 119 13.42 -7.98 14.43
N THR A 120 14.18 -7.85 15.52
CA THR A 120 13.68 -7.37 16.82
C THR A 120 14.25 -5.99 17.16
N GLY A 121 13.59 -5.27 18.05
CA GLY A 121 13.99 -3.93 18.48
C GLY A 121 13.53 -2.86 17.49
N HIS A 122 14.34 -1.81 17.35
CA HIS A 122 14.06 -0.72 16.43
C HIS A 122 14.40 -1.11 15.00
N ASN A 123 13.44 -0.90 14.10
CA ASN A 123 13.57 -1.14 12.67
C ASN A 123 13.03 0.07 11.90
N THR A 124 13.55 0.28 10.70
CA THR A 124 13.06 1.30 9.78
C THR A 124 12.55 0.62 8.53
N MET A 125 11.31 0.90 8.14
CA MET A 125 10.75 0.46 6.87
C MET A 125 10.51 1.64 5.95
N GLU A 126 10.82 1.46 4.68
CA GLU A 126 10.67 2.50 3.66
C GLU A 126 9.84 1.97 2.49
N ILE A 127 8.85 2.75 2.07
CA ILE A 127 8.02 2.45 0.90
C ILE A 127 8.15 3.62 -0.07
N MET A 128 8.73 3.35 -1.23
CA MET A 128 9.02 4.34 -2.28
C MET A 128 8.08 4.13 -3.46
N GLY A 129 7.41 5.20 -3.89
CA GLY A 129 6.64 5.21 -5.13
C GLY A 129 7.40 5.86 -6.28
N THR A 130 6.92 5.66 -7.50
CA THR A 130 7.42 6.39 -8.68
C THR A 130 6.78 7.77 -8.83
N THR A 131 5.60 7.98 -8.25
CA THR A 131 4.86 9.26 -8.27
C THR A 131 4.45 9.71 -6.88
N TYR A 132 4.40 11.03 -6.69
CA TYR A 132 3.85 11.72 -5.52
C TYR A 132 2.75 12.67 -5.98
N LEU A 133 1.59 12.63 -5.33
CA LEU A 133 0.37 13.34 -5.75
C LEU A 133 0.12 13.31 -7.26
N PRO A 134 -0.09 12.13 -7.86
CA PRO A 134 -0.12 11.96 -9.32
C PRO A 134 -1.18 12.84 -10.01
N GLU A 135 -2.30 13.13 -9.36
CA GLU A 135 -3.37 13.96 -9.92
C GLU A 135 -2.91 15.40 -10.25
N PHE A 136 -2.06 16.01 -9.42
CA PHE A 136 -1.57 17.37 -9.71
C PHE A 136 -0.57 17.40 -10.86
N SER A 137 0.11 16.30 -11.16
CA SER A 137 1.10 16.27 -12.26
C SER A 137 0.45 16.36 -13.64
N SER A 138 -0.71 15.71 -13.82
CA SER A 138 -1.38 15.62 -15.13
C SER A 138 -2.17 16.88 -15.48
N TYR A 139 -3.04 17.35 -14.57
CA TYR A 139 -3.89 18.51 -14.85
C TYR A 139 -3.12 19.82 -14.87
N THR A 140 -2.07 19.97 -14.05
CA THR A 140 -1.22 21.18 -14.07
C THR A 140 -0.51 21.33 -15.41
N LEU A 141 -0.02 20.24 -16.01
CA LEU A 141 0.60 20.28 -17.35
C LEU A 141 -0.40 20.71 -18.43
N LEU A 142 -1.63 20.21 -18.38
CA LEU A 142 -2.69 20.59 -19.31
C LEU A 142 -3.07 22.07 -19.16
N VAL A 143 -3.23 22.56 -17.93
CA VAL A 143 -3.57 23.97 -17.65
C VAL A 143 -2.45 24.90 -18.12
N ILE A 144 -1.18 24.55 -17.82
CA ILE A 144 -0.02 25.30 -18.29
C ILE A 144 0.05 25.29 -19.82
N GLY A 145 -0.12 24.13 -20.45
CA GLY A 145 -0.12 24.00 -21.92
C GLY A 145 -1.23 24.82 -22.59
N ALA A 146 -2.43 24.82 -22.02
CA ALA A 146 -3.55 25.63 -22.50
C ALA A 146 -3.27 27.14 -22.33
N ALA A 147 -2.70 27.55 -21.20
CA ALA A 147 -2.33 28.94 -20.95
C ALA A 147 -1.25 29.43 -21.93
N PHE A 148 -0.21 28.63 -22.19
CA PHE A 148 0.82 28.94 -23.19
C PHE A 148 0.24 29.04 -24.62
N SER A 149 -0.66 28.12 -24.97
CA SER A 149 -1.36 28.14 -26.27
C SER A 149 -2.19 29.41 -26.43
N PHE A 150 -2.94 29.79 -25.39
CA PHE A 150 -3.73 31.02 -25.36
C PHE A 150 -2.85 32.28 -25.45
N MET A 151 -1.68 32.30 -24.80
CA MET A 151 -0.72 33.41 -24.89
C MET A 151 -0.18 33.59 -26.32
N PHE A 152 0.03 32.49 -27.06
CA PHE A 152 0.47 32.55 -28.46
C PHE A 152 -0.65 33.00 -29.41
N VAL A 153 -1.87 32.52 -29.19
CA VAL A 153 -3.06 32.90 -29.96
C VAL A 153 -3.39 34.38 -29.76
N SER A 154 -3.45 34.85 -28.51
CA SER A 154 -3.73 36.26 -28.18
C SER A 154 -2.69 37.23 -28.74
N ARG A 155 -1.42 36.81 -28.89
CA ARG A 155 -0.37 37.60 -29.56
C ARG A 155 -0.58 37.77 -31.07
N LYS A 156 -1.22 36.81 -31.76
CA LYS A 156 -1.59 36.97 -33.18
C LYS A 156 -2.71 37.99 -33.37
N PHE A 157 -3.64 38.07 -32.43
CA PHE A 157 -4.78 38.99 -32.52
C PHE A 157 -4.45 40.45 -32.16
N LYS A 158 -3.34 40.72 -31.47
CA LYS A 158 -2.85 42.09 -31.22
C LYS A 158 -2.11 42.73 -32.41
N LYS A 159 -1.93 42.00 -33.53
CA LYS A 159 -1.23 42.47 -34.74
C LYS A 159 -2.17 42.90 -35.88
N PHE A 160 -3.49 42.92 -35.65
CA PHE A 160 -4.50 43.54 -36.50
C PHE A 160 -5.19 44.66 -35.71
#